data_AF-A0A943XVP0-F1
#
_entry.id   AF-A0A943XVP0-F1
#
_cell.length_a   1.000
_cell.length_b   1.000
_cell.length_c   1.000
_cell.angle_alpha   90.00
_cell.angle_beta   90.00
_cell.angle_gamma   90.00
#
_symmetry.space_group_name_H-M   'P 1'
#
loop_
_entity.id
_entity.type
_entity.pdbx_description
1 polymer ?
#
loop_
_entity_poly.entity_id
_entity_poly.type
_entity_poly.pdbx_seq_one_letter_code
_entity_poly.pdbx_strand_id
1 'polypeptide(L)'
;MADVMNTWINDSSGSWGSAETIKYDSSNLINIKLDLYSAVFQLEEVKTQIEIMESYEAQWQGEAKQTYLDLKNILKQYCNDYMNSVEKLKICVIGLDSLLDQIPLADVIKEIDQV
;
A
#
# COMPACT_ATOMS: atom_id res chain seq x y z
N MET A 1 15.11 12.55 41.47
CA MET A 1 14.37 11.28 41.46
C MET A 1 13.76 11.16 40.08
N ALA A 2 14.13 10.15 39.29
CA ALA A 2 13.60 10.02 37.93
C ALA A 2 12.10 9.68 38.01
N ASP A 3 11.28 10.46 37.33
CA ASP A 3 9.85 10.22 37.22
C ASP A 3 9.67 9.01 36.29
N VAL A 4 9.41 7.85 36.89
CA VAL A 4 9.16 6.62 36.12
C VAL A 4 7.76 6.77 35.56
N MET A 5 7.68 7.03 34.25
CA MET A 5 6.42 7.09 33.51
C MET A 5 5.64 5.79 33.81
N ASN A 6 4.49 5.91 34.46
CA ASN A 6 3.72 4.75 34.86
C ASN A 6 3.20 4.04 33.59
N THR A 7 3.79 2.90 33.26
CA THR A 7 3.42 2.10 32.08
C THR A 7 2.23 1.19 32.35
N TRP A 8 1.61 1.30 33.52
CA TRP A 8 0.52 0.42 33.92
C TRP A 8 -0.79 0.90 33.29
N ILE A 9 -1.25 0.16 32.28
CA ILE A 9 -2.44 0.49 31.48
C ILE A 9 -3.74 0.60 32.32
N ASN A 10 -3.74 0.00 33.51
CA ASN A 10 -4.87 -0.01 34.45
C ASN A 10 -4.70 0.97 35.62
N ASP A 11 -3.70 1.85 35.59
CA ASP A 11 -3.57 2.89 36.61
C ASP A 11 -4.69 3.93 36.44
N SER A 12 -5.60 3.95 37.42
CA SER A 12 -6.70 4.92 37.53
C SER A 12 -6.25 6.36 37.76
N SER A 13 -4.95 6.61 37.99
CA SER A 13 -4.37 7.96 38.07
C SER A 13 -4.05 8.56 36.69
N GLY A 14 -3.97 7.71 35.65
CA GLY A 14 -3.90 8.15 34.27
C GLY A 14 -5.27 8.63 33.82
N SER A 15 -5.37 9.89 33.42
CA SER A 15 -6.57 10.51 32.84
C SER A 15 -6.93 9.91 31.48
N TRP A 16 -7.23 8.61 31.42
CA TRP A 16 -7.99 7.99 30.34
C TRP A 16 -9.46 8.23 30.64
N GLY A 17 -9.88 9.50 30.55
CA GLY A 17 -11.27 9.90 30.76
C GLY A 17 -12.20 9.09 29.86
N SER A 18 -13.32 8.63 30.44
CA SER A 18 -14.50 8.06 29.76
C SER A 18 -14.25 7.58 28.32
N ALA A 19 -13.54 6.46 28.18
CA ALA A 19 -13.23 5.74 26.94
C ALA A 19 -13.69 6.45 25.64
N GLU A 20 -13.01 7.54 25.28
CA GLU A 20 -13.17 8.14 23.96
C GLU A 20 -12.66 7.10 22.96
N THR A 21 -13.53 6.61 22.09
CA THR A 21 -13.14 5.74 20.97
C THR A 21 -11.94 6.39 20.27
N ILE A 22 -10.77 5.73 20.31
CA ILE A 22 -9.57 6.21 19.61
C ILE A 22 -9.92 6.26 18.12
N LYS A 23 -10.11 7.47 17.60
CA LYS A 23 -10.30 7.70 16.16
C LYS A 23 -8.95 7.72 15.50
N TYR A 24 -8.68 6.72 14.67
CA TYR A 24 -7.51 6.72 13.81
C TYR A 24 -7.68 7.77 12.71
N ASP A 25 -6.67 8.60 12.49
CA ASP A 25 -6.66 9.56 11.37
C ASP A 25 -6.40 8.81 10.06
N SER A 26 -7.47 8.53 9.32
CA SER A 26 -7.46 7.91 8.00
C SER A 26 -7.60 8.91 6.85
N SER A 27 -7.54 10.22 7.13
CA SER A 27 -7.85 11.28 6.15
C SER A 27 -7.03 11.18 4.86
N ASN A 28 -5.77 10.73 4.97
CA ASN A 28 -4.87 10.57 3.84
C ASN A 28 -5.06 9.25 3.05
N LEU A 29 -5.74 8.23 3.60
CA LEU A 29 -5.91 6.94 2.92
C LEU A 29 -6.72 7.09 1.63
N ILE A 30 -7.67 8.02 1.57
CA ILE A 30 -8.44 8.30 0.35
C ILE A 30 -7.52 8.78 -0.78
N ASN A 31 -6.64 9.73 -0.49
CA ASN A 31 -5.71 10.28 -1.49
C ASN A 31 -4.73 9.19 -1.95
N ILE A 32 -4.17 8.42 -1.01
CA ILE A 32 -3.25 7.32 -1.33
C ILE A 32 -3.95 6.26 -2.22
N LYS A 33 -5.22 5.92 -1.94
CA LYS A 33 -5.98 5.01 -2.79
C LYS A 33 -6.10 5.56 -4.22
N LEU A 34 -6.48 6.83 -4.37
CA LEU A 34 -6.63 7.48 -5.67
C LEU A 34 -5.31 7.51 -6.45
N ASP A 35 -4.21 7.85 -5.78
CA ASP A 35 -2.88 7.87 -6.37
C ASP A 35 -2.48 6.46 -6.86
N LEU A 36 -2.76 5.42 -6.07
CA LEU A 36 -2.48 4.03 -6.45
C LEU A 36 -3.35 3.57 -7.63
N TYR A 37 -4.63 3.96 -7.69
CA TYR A 37 -5.46 3.69 -8.87
C TYR A 37 -4.91 4.36 -10.13
N SER A 38 -4.50 5.62 -10.02
CA SER A 38 -3.89 6.37 -11.11
C SER A 38 -2.58 5.73 -11.57
N ALA A 39 -1.73 5.32 -10.63
CA ALA A 39 -0.46 4.64 -10.92
C ALA A 39 -0.69 3.31 -11.66
N VAL A 40 -1.64 2.47 -11.24
CA VAL A 40 -1.98 1.24 -11.98
C VAL A 40 -2.44 1.56 -13.41
N PHE A 41 -3.29 2.56 -13.59
CA PHE A 41 -3.76 2.96 -14.93
C PHE A 41 -2.60 3.41 -15.84
N GLN A 42 -1.70 4.25 -15.32
CA GLN A 42 -0.51 4.70 -16.06
C GLN A 42 0.42 3.55 -16.42
N LEU A 43 0.54 2.54 -15.55
CA LEU A 43 1.38 1.37 -15.83
C LEU A 43 0.78 0.45 -16.91
N GLU A 44 -0.54 0.34 -17.01
CA GLU A 44 -1.19 -0.33 -18.14
C GLU A 44 -0.94 0.40 -19.46
N GLU A 45 -0.89 1.73 -19.44
CA GLU A 45 -0.50 2.52 -20.62
C GLU A 45 0.96 2.26 -21.01
N VAL A 46 1.90 2.26 -20.04
CA VAL A 46 3.31 1.92 -20.29
C VAL A 46 3.44 0.52 -20.89
N LYS A 47 2.71 -0.46 -20.35
CA LYS A 47 2.69 -1.83 -20.88
C LYS A 47 2.21 -1.87 -22.34
N THR A 48 1.16 -1.10 -22.67
CA THR A 48 0.67 -0.96 -24.04
C THR A 48 1.76 -0.36 -24.96
N GLN A 49 2.50 0.65 -24.49
CA GLN A 49 3.61 1.23 -25.27
C GLN A 49 4.74 0.24 -25.49
N ILE A 50 5.03 -0.62 -24.51
CA ILE A 50 6.00 -1.71 -24.66
C ILE A 50 5.51 -2.70 -25.73
N GLU A 51 4.25 -3.12 -25.71
CA GLU A 51 3.68 -4.01 -26.73
C GLU A 51 3.74 -3.41 -28.14
N ILE A 52 3.48 -2.11 -28.28
CA ILE A 52 3.66 -1.37 -29.54
C ILE A 52 5.13 -1.43 -29.97
N MET A 53 6.07 -1.19 -29.05
CA MET A 53 7.49 -1.30 -29.34
C MET A 53 7.86 -2.71 -29.83
N GLU A 54 7.31 -3.77 -29.24
CA GLU A 54 7.53 -5.17 -29.66
C GLU A 54 7.07 -5.43 -31.10
N SER A 55 6.00 -4.77 -31.55
CA SER A 55 5.52 -4.91 -32.93
C SER A 55 6.53 -4.46 -33.99
N TYR A 56 7.50 -3.61 -33.62
CA TYR A 56 8.56 -3.13 -34.49
C TYR A 56 9.85 -3.97 -34.44
N GLU A 57 9.89 -5.05 -33.66
CA GLU A 57 11.10 -5.88 -33.48
C GLU A 57 11.71 -6.36 -34.81
N ALA A 58 10.87 -6.73 -35.78
CA ALA A 58 11.31 -7.22 -37.08
C ALA A 58 12.09 -6.17 -37.91
N GLN A 59 11.98 -4.88 -37.58
CA GLN A 59 12.68 -3.79 -38.26
C GLN A 59 14.13 -3.64 -37.79
N TRP A 60 14.49 -4.21 -36.64
CA TRP A 60 15.83 -4.13 -36.08
C TRP A 60 16.74 -5.24 -36.60
N GLN A 61 17.98 -4.89 -36.93
CA GLN A 61 18.99 -5.82 -37.45
C GLN A 61 20.39 -5.52 -36.89
N GLY A 62 21.30 -6.49 -36.99
CA GLY A 62 22.69 -6.36 -36.56
C GLY A 62 22.83 -6.07 -35.06
N GLU A 63 23.90 -5.37 -34.69
CA GLU A 63 24.20 -5.00 -33.29
C GLU A 63 23.09 -4.17 -32.64
N ALA A 64 22.43 -3.29 -33.41
CA ALA A 64 21.31 -2.50 -32.92
C ALA A 64 20.11 -3.36 -32.47
N LYS A 65 19.92 -4.55 -33.06
CA LYS A 65 18.88 -5.50 -32.63
C LYS A 65 19.16 -6.02 -31.23
N GLN A 66 20.42 -6.33 -30.90
CA GLN A 66 20.74 -6.85 -29.57
C GLN A 66 20.46 -5.80 -28.50
N THR A 67 20.90 -4.56 -28.71
CA THR A 67 20.60 -3.44 -27.81
C THR A 67 19.10 -3.20 -27.64
N TYR A 68 18.34 -3.28 -28.73
CA TYR A 68 16.87 -3.20 -28.69
C TYR A 68 16.26 -4.32 -27.83
N LEU A 69 16.70 -5.57 -28.01
CA LEU A 69 16.21 -6.71 -27.23
C LEU A 69 16.54 -6.58 -25.74
N ASP A 70 17.73 -6.11 -25.40
CA ASP A 70 18.15 -5.89 -24.02
C ASP A 70 17.30 -4.80 -23.35
N LEU A 71 17.12 -3.66 -24.04
CA LEU A 71 16.27 -2.57 -23.56
C LEU A 71 14.81 -3.05 -23.37
N LYS A 72 14.27 -3.78 -24.35
CA LYS A 72 12.93 -4.36 -24.27
C LYS A 72 12.78 -5.24 -23.03
N ASN A 73 13.73 -6.13 -22.78
CA ASN A 73 13.67 -7.06 -21.65
C ASN A 73 13.72 -6.30 -20.32
N ILE A 74 14.59 -5.29 -20.20
CA ILE A 74 14.68 -4.44 -19.00
C ILE A 74 13.35 -3.70 -18.77
N LEU A 75 12.78 -3.08 -19.80
CA LEU A 75 11.52 -2.34 -19.69
C LEU A 75 10.36 -3.25 -19.28
N LYS A 76 10.26 -4.45 -19.86
CA LYS A 76 9.24 -5.44 -19.49
C LYS A 76 9.38 -5.87 -18.05
N GLN A 77 10.59 -6.22 -17.62
CA GLN A 77 10.84 -6.66 -16.27
C GLN A 77 10.51 -5.55 -15.27
N TYR A 78 11.04 -4.34 -15.50
CA TYR A 78 10.76 -3.19 -14.66
C TYR A 78 9.26 -2.88 -14.55
N CYS A 79 8.55 -2.84 -15.68
CA CYS A 79 7.12 -2.59 -15.71
C CYS A 79 6.33 -3.63 -14.91
N ASN A 80 6.64 -4.92 -15.08
CA ASN A 80 5.97 -6.00 -14.37
C ASN A 80 6.26 -5.98 -12.86
N ASP A 81 7.52 -5.79 -12.48
CA ASP A 81 7.94 -5.76 -11.06
C ASP A 81 7.33 -4.56 -10.33
N TYR A 82 7.30 -3.40 -10.99
CA TYR A 82 6.71 -2.20 -10.43
C TYR A 82 5.18 -2.29 -10.37
N MET A 83 4.51 -2.81 -11.40
CA MET A 83 3.06 -3.08 -11.39
C MET A 83 2.68 -3.99 -10.22
N ASN A 84 3.37 -5.12 -10.07
CA ASN A 84 3.16 -6.05 -8.95
C ASN A 84 3.30 -5.36 -7.59
N SER A 85 4.28 -4.45 -7.46
CA SER A 85 4.51 -3.71 -6.22
C SER A 85 3.40 -2.71 -5.91
N VAL A 86 2.95 -1.95 -6.92
CA VAL A 86 1.84 -0.99 -6.80
C VAL A 86 0.53 -1.70 -6.50
N GLU A 87 0.25 -2.83 -7.15
CA GLU A 87 -0.97 -3.62 -6.88
C GLU A 87 -0.98 -4.18 -5.45
N LYS A 88 0.14 -4.73 -4.97
CA LYS A 88 0.25 -5.20 -3.58
C LYS A 88 0.03 -4.06 -2.58
N LEU A 89 0.61 -2.89 -2.84
CA LEU A 89 0.42 -1.73 -1.99
C LEU A 89 -1.04 -1.26 -2.00
N LYS A 90 -1.68 -1.22 -3.17
CA LYS A 90 -3.11 -0.91 -3.32
C LYS A 90 -3.98 -1.87 -2.51
N ILE A 91 -3.75 -3.17 -2.60
CA ILE A 91 -4.47 -4.19 -1.81
C ILE A 91 -4.28 -3.94 -0.30
N CYS A 92 -3.04 -3.67 0.13
CA CYS A 92 -2.71 -3.39 1.52
C CYS A 92 -3.46 -2.15 2.04
N VAL A 93 -3.46 -1.05 1.28
CA VAL A 93 -4.13 0.20 1.66
C VAL A 93 -5.66 0.02 1.71
N ILE A 94 -6.25 -0.70 0.76
CA ILE A 94 -7.70 -1.03 0.78
C ILE A 94 -8.03 -1.91 2.00
N GLY A 95 -7.17 -2.87 2.33
CA GLY A 95 -7.33 -3.71 3.53
C GLY A 95 -7.25 -2.90 4.82
N LEU A 96 -6.30 -1.97 4.93
CA LEU A 96 -6.16 -1.08 6.08
C LEU A 96 -7.40 -0.19 6.24
N ASP A 97 -7.85 0.43 5.16
CA ASP A 97 -9.07 1.25 5.13
C ASP A 97 -10.30 0.46 5.62
N SER A 98 -10.46 -0.77 5.11
CA SER A 98 -11.55 -1.67 5.53
C SER A 98 -11.46 -2.06 7.01
N LEU A 99 -10.24 -2.29 7.52
CA LEU A 99 -10.03 -2.62 8.93
C LEU A 99 -10.39 -1.44 9.83
N LEU A 100 -9.98 -0.22 9.47
CA LEU A 100 -10.32 0.98 10.23
C LEU A 100 -11.83 1.21 10.30
N ASP A 101 -12.56 0.93 9.22
CA ASP A 101 -14.03 0.99 9.19
C ASP A 101 -14.71 -0.09 10.06
N GLN A 102 -14.04 -1.24 10.26
CA GLN A 102 -14.59 -2.37 11.03
C GLN A 102 -14.26 -2.33 12.52
N ILE A 103 -13.18 -1.65 12.94
CA ILE A 103 -12.80 -1.53 14.37
C ILE A 103 -13.97 -1.09 15.27
N PRO A 104 -14.78 -0.08 14.92
CA PRO A 104 -15.91 0.35 15.75
C PRO A 104 -17.04 -0.69 15.88
N LEU A 105 -17.07 -1.69 14.98
CA LEU A 105 -18.09 -2.75 14.93
C LEU A 105 -17.61 -4.06 15.56
N ALA A 106 -16.36 -4.12 16.01
CA ALA A 106 -15.78 -5.36 16.55
C ALA A 106 -16.36 -5.67 17.93
N ASP A 107 -16.85 -6.90 18.11
CA ASP A 107 -17.27 -7.39 19.42
C ASP A 107 -16.07 -7.49 20.36
N VAL A 108 -16.23 -6.99 21.59
CA VAL A 108 -15.21 -7.14 22.64
C VAL A 108 -15.17 -8.61 23.06
N ILE A 109 -14.08 -9.31 22.71
CA ILE A 109 -13.95 -10.77 22.93
C ILE A 109 -13.85 -11.13 24.43
N LYS A 110 -13.49 -10.17 25.30
CA LYS A 110 -13.65 -10.20 26.77
C LYS A 110 -13.06 -8.91 27.35
N GLU A 111 -13.83 -8.17 28.15
CA GLU A 111 -13.19 -7.34 29.18
C GLU A 111 -12.44 -8.29 30.11
N ILE A 112 -11.20 -7.97 30.48
CA ILE A 112 -10.43 -8.75 31.46
C ILE A 112 -11.28 -8.79 32.73
N ASP A 113 -11.76 -9.97 33.11
CA ASP A 113 -12.50 -10.17 34.36
C ASP A 113 -11.68 -9.56 35.50
N GLN A 114 -12.20 -8.51 36.15
CA GLN A 114 -11.57 -7.94 37.33
C GLN A 114 -11.54 -9.02 38.42
N VAL A 115 -10.34 -9.44 38.81
CA VAL A 115 -10.09 -10.26 40.00
C VAL A 115 -10.09 -9.36 41.24
#